data_AF-A0A356PA11-F1
#
_entry.id   AF-A0A356PA11-F1
#
_cell.length_a   1.000
_cell.length_b   1.000
_cell.length_c   1.000
_cell.angle_alpha   90.00
_cell.angle_beta   90.00
_cell.angle_gamma   90.00
#
_symmetry.space_group_name_H-M   'P 1'
#
loop_
_entity.id
_entity.type
_entity.pdbx_description
1 polymer ?
#
loop_
_entity_poly.entity_id
_entity_poly.type
_entity_poly.pdbx_seq_one_letter_code
_entity_poly.pdbx_strand_id
1 'polypeptide(L)'
;MAKHSFWERLFPIKHDFHRMIGNQAEASTNVVGYLSSWLASRSVEDYQHLLREADVANRCRFMMEENLLEAFVTPFDRQDIYSLSVEMDRVVQYSKSTLMEMEAFIVVGDTI
;
A
#
# COMPACT_ATOMS: atom_id res chain seq x y z
N MET A 1 15.41 -21.14 18.15
CA MET A 1 15.82 -20.00 19.00
C MET A 1 17.03 -19.36 18.36
N ALA A 2 16.84 -18.30 17.59
CA ALA A 2 17.94 -17.60 16.94
C ALA A 2 18.76 -16.86 18.00
N LYS A 3 20.09 -17.03 17.98
CA LYS A 3 21.03 -16.26 18.80
C LYS A 3 20.96 -14.80 18.35
N HIS A 4 20.16 -13.98 19.03
CA HIS A 4 20.28 -12.53 18.87
C HIS A 4 21.68 -12.10 19.32
N SER A 5 22.42 -11.53 18.39
CA SER A 5 23.80 -11.07 18.60
C SER A 5 23.77 -9.91 19.59
N PHE A 6 24.67 -9.91 20.58
CA PHE A 6 24.82 -8.82 21.56
C PHE A 6 24.81 -7.41 20.92
N TRP A 7 25.34 -7.30 19.70
CA TRP A 7 25.37 -6.08 18.89
C TRP A 7 23.99 -5.57 18.44
N GLU A 8 23.02 -6.46 18.19
CA GLU A 8 21.64 -6.10 17.83
C GLU A 8 20.85 -5.52 19.01
N ARG A 9 21.26 -5.83 20.26
CA ARG A 9 20.69 -5.20 21.47
C ARG A 9 21.32 -3.84 21.78
N LEU A 10 22.50 -3.56 21.24
CA LEU A 10 23.24 -2.33 21.51
C LEU A 10 22.91 -1.22 20.51
N PHE A 11 22.50 -1.56 19.29
CA PHE A 11 22.13 -0.60 18.24
C PHE A 11 20.69 -0.83 17.76
N PRO A 12 19.81 0.19 17.76
CA PRO A 12 18.44 0.05 17.28
C PRO A 12 18.41 -0.33 15.80
N ILE A 13 17.45 -1.19 15.43
CA ILE A 13 17.21 -1.60 14.04
C ILE A 13 16.90 -0.35 13.21
N LYS A 14 17.70 -0.12 12.16
CA LYS A 14 17.44 0.96 11.21
C LYS A 14 16.50 0.46 10.13
N HIS A 15 15.29 1.01 10.09
CA HIS A 15 14.34 0.77 9.01
C HIS A 15 14.55 1.80 7.89
N ASP A 16 14.50 1.34 6.65
CA ASP A 16 14.58 2.19 5.47
C ASP A 16 13.19 2.72 5.10
N PHE A 17 12.75 3.74 5.84
CA PHE A 17 11.43 4.34 5.65
C PHE A 17 11.24 4.94 4.26
N HIS A 18 12.30 5.46 3.61
CA HIS A 18 12.19 5.99 2.25
C HIS A 18 11.83 4.89 1.25
N ARG A 19 12.52 3.75 1.32
CA ARG A 19 12.20 2.60 0.48
C ARG A 19 10.80 2.06 0.78
N MET A 20 10.42 2.00 2.05
CA MET A 20 9.09 1.52 2.44
C MET A 20 7.97 2.41 1.88
N ILE A 21 8.12 3.73 1.93
CA ILE A 21 7.18 4.68 1.30
C ILE A 21 7.13 4.45 -0.21
N GLY A 22 8.31 4.32 -0.84
CA GLY A 22 8.41 4.08 -2.29
C GLY A 22 7.69 2.80 -2.73
N ASN A 23 7.87 1.69 -1.99
CA ASN A 23 7.21 0.42 -2.28
C ASN A 23 5.68 0.52 -2.14
N GLN A 24 5.18 1.23 -1.12
CA GLN A 24 3.75 1.46 -0.95
C GLN A 24 3.19 2.32 -2.09
N ALA A 25 3.92 3.38 -2.48
CA ALA A 25 3.53 4.26 -3.59
C ALA A 25 3.46 3.51 -4.93
N GLU A 26 4.41 2.60 -5.19
CA GLU A 26 4.40 1.74 -6.37
C GLU A 26 3.16 0.84 -6.38
N ALA A 27 2.89 0.13 -5.29
CA ALA A 27 1.70 -0.72 -5.18
C ALA A 27 0.39 0.09 -5.31
N SER A 28 0.29 1.26 -4.67
CA SER A 28 -0.85 2.16 -4.80
C SER A 28 -1.05 2.64 -6.24
N THR A 29 0.04 2.94 -6.96
CA THR A 29 -0.01 3.33 -8.37
C THR A 29 -0.51 2.18 -9.24
N ASN A 30 -0.03 0.95 -8.99
CA ASN A 30 -0.49 -0.23 -9.71
C ASN A 30 -1.99 -0.48 -9.52
N VAL A 31 -2.51 -0.33 -8.30
CA VAL A 31 -3.96 -0.44 -8.02
C VAL A 31 -4.78 0.49 -8.91
N VAL A 32 -4.40 1.78 -8.96
CA VAL A 32 -5.09 2.77 -9.80
C VAL A 32 -4.92 2.44 -11.29
N GLY A 33 -3.74 1.98 -11.70
CA GLY A 33 -3.47 1.56 -13.08
C GLY A 33 -4.35 0.38 -13.53
N TYR A 34 -4.51 -0.63 -12.67
CA TYR A 34 -5.40 -1.76 -12.94
C TYR A 34 -6.87 -1.36 -12.91
N LEU A 35 -7.27 -0.40 -12.07
CA LEU A 35 -8.63 0.14 -12.12
C LEU A 35 -8.90 0.80 -13.46
N SER A 36 -7.97 1.66 -13.92
CA SER A 36 -8.09 2.32 -15.23
C SER A 36 -8.14 1.30 -16.37
N SER A 37 -7.33 0.24 -16.28
CA SER A 37 -7.31 -0.82 -17.31
C SER A 37 -8.63 -1.60 -17.30
N TRP A 38 -9.14 -1.94 -16.12
CA TRP A 38 -10.42 -2.61 -15.95
C TRP A 38 -11.61 -1.77 -16.44
N LEU A 39 -11.59 -0.45 -16.23
CA LEU A 39 -12.64 0.45 -16.72
C LEU A 39 -12.75 0.38 -18.25
N ALA A 40 -11.63 0.18 -18.96
CA ALA A 40 -11.61 0.04 -20.41
C ALA A 40 -11.91 -1.38 -20.90
N SER A 41 -11.36 -2.40 -20.23
CA SER A 41 -11.38 -3.79 -20.70
C SER A 41 -12.52 -4.63 -20.11
N ARG A 42 -12.97 -4.30 -18.89
CA ARG A 42 -13.81 -5.12 -18.01
C ARG A 42 -13.26 -6.54 -17.79
N SER A 43 -11.95 -6.74 -17.92
CA SER A 43 -11.35 -8.07 -17.86
C SER A 43 -11.35 -8.65 -16.44
N VAL A 44 -11.48 -9.97 -16.32
CA VAL A 44 -11.36 -10.66 -15.02
C VAL A 44 -9.93 -10.58 -14.50
N GLU A 45 -8.95 -10.58 -15.41
CA GLU A 45 -7.54 -10.44 -15.09
C GLU A 45 -7.26 -9.11 -14.39
N ASP A 46 -7.67 -7.97 -14.96
CA ASP A 46 -7.43 -6.64 -14.37
C ASP A 46 -8.11 -6.51 -13.00
N TYR A 47 -9.31 -7.07 -12.86
CA TYR A 47 -10.02 -7.13 -11.58
C TYR A 47 -9.18 -7.86 -10.52
N GLN A 48 -8.67 -9.06 -10.86
CA GLN A 48 -7.85 -9.86 -9.95
C GLN A 48 -6.48 -9.22 -9.68
N HIS A 49 -5.89 -8.54 -10.66
CA HIS A 49 -4.64 -7.81 -10.49
C HIS A 49 -4.82 -6.64 -9.52
N LEU A 50 -5.89 -5.85 -9.65
CA LEU A 50 -6.20 -4.79 -8.70
C LEU A 50 -6.31 -5.32 -7.27
N LEU A 51 -7.08 -6.40 -7.06
CA LEU A 51 -7.26 -6.96 -5.72
C LEU A 51 -5.94 -7.45 -5.10
N ARG A 52 -5.06 -8.04 -5.91
CA ARG A 52 -3.73 -8.50 -5.47
C ARG A 52 -2.83 -7.32 -5.09
N GLU A 53 -2.78 -6.28 -5.91
CA GLU A 53 -1.95 -5.10 -5.61
C GLU A 53 -2.50 -4.32 -4.42
N ALA A 54 -3.82 -4.27 -4.22
CA ALA A 54 -4.42 -3.66 -3.03
C ALA A 54 -3.99 -4.37 -1.75
N ASP A 55 -3.90 -5.71 -1.79
CA ASP A 55 -3.39 -6.51 -0.68
C ASP A 55 -1.86 -6.32 -0.46
N VAL A 56 -1.08 -6.13 -1.53
CA VAL A 56 0.33 -5.72 -1.44
C VAL A 56 0.46 -4.36 -0.75
N ALA A 57 -0.29 -3.34 -1.20
CA ALA A 57 -0.25 -2.00 -0.63
C ALA A 57 -0.65 -2.01 0.86
N ASN A 58 -1.66 -2.81 1.23
CA ASN A 58 -2.09 -2.98 2.61
C ASN A 58 -0.99 -3.63 3.49
N ARG A 59 -0.26 -4.63 2.96
CA ARG A 59 0.92 -5.18 3.66
C ARG A 59 2.02 -4.15 3.82
N CYS A 60 2.29 -3.33 2.80
CA CYS A 60 3.25 -2.24 2.91
C CYS A 60 2.86 -1.26 4.03
N ARG A 61 1.58 -0.88 4.12
CA ARG A 61 1.06 -0.03 5.20
C ARG A 61 1.27 -0.67 6.57
N PHE A 62 0.89 -1.94 6.74
CA PHE A 62 1.06 -2.62 8.03
C PHE A 62 2.52 -2.72 8.47
N MET A 63 3.43 -3.07 7.55
CA MET A 63 4.87 -3.07 7.85
C MET A 63 5.39 -1.67 8.18
N MET A 64 4.87 -0.63 7.53
CA MET A 64 5.17 0.77 7.87
C MET A 64 4.77 1.11 9.29
N GLU A 65 3.53 0.79 9.67
CA GLU A 65 3.00 1.06 11.01
C GLU A 65 3.78 0.32 12.09
N GLU A 66 4.05 -0.97 11.89
CA GLU A 66 4.84 -1.79 12.82
C GLU A 66 6.25 -1.20 13.03
N ASN A 67 6.95 -0.90 11.94
CA ASN A 67 8.29 -0.32 12.02
C ASN A 67 8.28 1.10 12.62
N LEU A 68 7.23 1.90 12.37
CA LEU A 68 7.04 3.19 13.03
C LEU A 68 6.73 3.06 14.53
N LEU A 69 6.18 1.95 15.02
CA LEU A 69 5.99 1.75 16.45
C LEU A 69 7.30 1.39 17.15
N GLU A 70 8.15 0.60 16.49
CA GLU A 70 9.40 0.09 17.06
C GLU A 70 10.59 1.05 16.89
N ALA A 71 10.59 1.87 15.84
CA ALA A 71 11.74 2.70 15.51
C ALA A 71 12.03 3.78 16.56
N PHE A 72 13.24 3.77 17.11
CA PHE A 72 13.73 4.81 18.02
C PHE A 72 13.96 6.15 17.31
N VAL A 73 14.43 6.13 16.06
CA VAL A 73 14.65 7.32 15.22
C VAL A 73 14.02 7.14 13.84
N THR A 74 13.57 8.23 13.25
CA THR A 74 12.99 8.29 11.89
C THR A 74 13.78 9.30 11.05
N PRO A 75 13.81 9.16 9.70
CA PRO A 75 14.56 10.06 8.83
C PRO A 75 13.98 11.47 8.73
N PHE A 76 12.69 11.62 9.03
CA PHE A 76 11.97 12.87 9.19
C PHE A 76 10.80 12.64 10.16
N ASP A 77 9.90 13.62 10.32
CA ASP A 77 8.81 13.55 11.29
C ASP A 77 7.99 12.25 11.17
N ARG A 78 7.77 11.59 12.31
CA ARG A 78 7.09 10.29 12.39
C ARG A 78 5.63 10.39 11.97
N GLN A 79 4.96 11.48 12.36
CA GLN A 79 3.57 11.73 12.02
C GLN A 79 3.43 11.96 10.53
N ASP A 80 4.40 12.62 9.88
CA ASP A 80 4.41 12.79 8.43
C ASP A 80 4.52 11.46 7.68
N ILE A 81 5.43 10.56 8.10
CA ILE A 81 5.55 9.22 7.50
C ILE A 81 4.22 8.44 7.65
N TYR A 82 3.65 8.45 8.85
CA TYR A 82 2.37 7.79 9.11
C TYR A 82 1.25 8.36 8.23
N SER A 83 1.12 9.69 8.18
CA SER A 83 0.05 10.35 7.44
C SER A 83 0.16 10.09 5.94
N LEU A 84 1.38 10.10 5.37
CA LEU A 84 1.62 9.71 3.98
C LEU A 84 1.15 8.28 3.69
N SER A 85 1.49 7.33 4.58
CA SER A 85 1.07 5.94 4.47
C SER A 85 -0.46 5.78 4.48
N VAL A 86 -1.15 6.50 5.38
CA VAL A 86 -2.61 6.49 5.48
C VAL A 86 -3.29 7.09 4.24
N GLU A 87 -2.81 8.22 3.74
CA GLU A 87 -3.42 8.84 2.55
C GLU A 87 -3.22 7.99 1.29
N MET A 88 -2.08 7.29 1.14
CA MET A 88 -1.88 6.33 0.06
C MET A 88 -2.84 5.13 0.14
N ASP A 89 -3.11 4.63 1.36
CA ASP A 89 -4.08 3.54 1.54
C ASP A 89 -5.51 3.99 1.25
N ARG A 90 -5.88 5.23 1.57
CA ARG A 90 -7.20 5.78 1.18
C ARG A 90 -7.41 5.70 -0.32
N VAL A 91 -6.43 6.10 -1.13
CA VAL A 91 -6.49 5.98 -2.60
C VAL A 91 -6.72 4.52 -3.04
N VAL A 92 -6.03 3.58 -2.39
CA VAL A 92 -6.18 2.14 -2.67
C VAL A 92 -7.57 1.65 -2.31
N GLN A 93 -8.10 2.00 -1.13
CA GLN A 93 -9.42 1.57 -0.70
C GLN A 93 -10.53 2.17 -1.57
N TYR A 94 -10.43 3.45 -1.94
CA TYR A 94 -11.35 4.08 -2.88
C TYR A 94 -11.34 3.36 -4.23
N SER A 95 -10.15 3.06 -4.78
CA SER A 95 -10.04 2.36 -6.06
C SER A 95 -10.67 0.97 -6.01
N LYS A 96 -10.42 0.23 -4.92
CA LYS A 96 -10.98 -1.10 -4.68
C LYS A 96 -12.49 -1.06 -4.50
N SER A 97 -13.02 -0.12 -3.70
CA SER A 97 -14.46 0.00 -3.50
C SER A 97 -15.16 0.38 -4.80
N THR A 98 -14.60 1.32 -5.58
CA THR A 98 -15.13 1.67 -6.91
C THR A 98 -15.20 0.46 -7.82
N LEU A 99 -14.12 -0.33 -7.94
CA LEU A 99 -14.15 -1.57 -8.74
C LEU A 99 -15.27 -2.51 -8.29
N MET A 100 -15.34 -2.80 -7.00
CA MET A 100 -16.29 -3.76 -6.44
C MET A 100 -17.74 -3.28 -6.58
N GLU A 101 -18.00 -2.00 -6.35
CA GLU A 101 -19.32 -1.39 -6.47
C GLU A 101 -19.77 -1.33 -7.93
N MET A 102 -18.89 -0.94 -8.87
CA MET A 102 -19.24 -0.94 -10.30
C MET A 102 -19.58 -2.33 -10.82
N GLU A 103 -18.86 -3.36 -10.36
CA GLU A 103 -19.18 -4.74 -10.70
C GLU A 103 -20.50 -5.19 -10.06
N ALA A 104 -20.69 -4.92 -8.76
CA ALA A 104 -21.89 -5.34 -8.03
C ALA A 104 -23.18 -4.67 -8.55
N PHE A 105 -23.10 -3.40 -8.93
CA PHE A 105 -24.23 -2.62 -9.43
C PHE A 105 -24.32 -2.59 -10.97
N ILE A 106 -23.40 -3.26 -11.67
CA ILE A 106 -23.36 -3.33 -13.14
C ILE A 106 -23.28 -1.91 -13.75
N VAL A 107 -22.53 -1.01 -13.11
CA VAL A 107 -22.31 0.37 -13.57
C VAL A 107 -21.18 0.37 -14.58
N VAL A 108 -21.42 0.98 -15.75
CA VAL A 108 -20.41 1.20 -16.80
C VAL A 108 -19.93 2.65 -16.76
N GLY A 109 -18.68 2.89 -17.18
CA GLY A 109 -18.20 4.26 -17.39
C GLY A 109 -18.92 4.89 -18.58
N ASP A 110 -19.12 6.21 -18.52
CA ASP A 110 -19.67 6.96 -19.64
C ASP A 110 -18.72 6.91 -20.85
N THR A 111 -19.27 6.65 -22.03
CA THR A 111 -18.53 6.82 -23.29
C THR A 111 -18.29 8.31 -23.53
N ILE A 112 -17.02 8.70 -23.66
CA ILE A 112 -16.58 10.03 -24.09
C ILE A 112 -16.85 10.20 -25.59
#